data_AF-A0A6P0JZD1-F1
#
_entry.id   AF-A0A6P0JZD1-F1
#
_cell.length_a   1.000
_cell.length_b   1.000
_cell.length_c   1.000
_cell.angle_alpha   90.00
_cell.angle_beta   90.00
_cell.angle_gamma   90.00
#
_symmetry.space_group_name_H-M   'P 1'
#
loop_
_entity.id
_entity.type
_entity.pdbx_description
1 polymer ?
#
loop_
_entity_poly.entity_id
_entity_poly.type
_entity_poly.pdbx_seq_one_letter_code
_entity_poly.pdbx_strand_id
1 'polypeptide(L)' 'MLDSLIIGAGISGLSTAFTLKQNNKNILISERQPRVGG' A
#
# COMPACT_ATOMS: atom_id res chain seq x y z
N MET A 1 12.98 -8.27 -5.00
CA MET A 1 12.55 -7.11 -5.81
C MET A 1 11.07 -6.85 -5.52
N LEU A 2 10.64 -5.59 -5.50
CA LEU A 2 9.23 -5.22 -5.29
C LEU A 2 8.52 -5.12 -6.64
N ASP A 3 7.27 -5.58 -6.70
CA ASP A 3 6.40 -5.43 -7.87
C ASP A 3 5.77 -4.03 -7.93
N SER A 4 5.50 -3.41 -6.77
CA SER A 4 4.86 -2.09 -6.69
C SER A 4 5.20 -1.34 -5.40
N LEU A 5 5.35 -0.02 -5.51
CA LEU A 5 5.44 0.93 -4.40
C LEU A 5 4.19 1.83 -4.40
N ILE A 6 3.51 1.90 -3.26
CA ILE A 6 2.34 2.74 -3.03
C ILE A 6 2.74 3.89 -2.12
N ILE A 7 2.50 5.13 -2.53
CA ILE A 7 2.77 6.33 -1.73
C ILE A 7 1.43 6.84 -1.17
N GLY A 8 1.31 6.81 0.16
CA GLY A 8 0.10 7.16 0.91
C GLY A 8 -0.66 5.91 1.38
N ALA A 9 -0.93 5.83 2.68
CA ALA A 9 -1.72 4.79 3.33
C ALA A 9 -3.11 5.30 3.78
N GLY A 10 -3.72 6.18 2.98
CA GLY A 10 -5.14 6.48 3.08
C GLY A 10 -6.01 5.32 2.57
N ILE A 11 -7.33 5.52 2.54
CA ILE A 11 -8.28 4.47 2.12
C ILE A 11 -7.97 3.90 0.73
N SER A 12 -7.57 4.76 -0.22
CA SER A 12 -7.21 4.34 -1.57
C SER A 12 -5.94 3.48 -1.57
N GLY A 13 -4.85 3.95 -0.95
CA GLY A 13 -3.59 3.21 -0.91
C GLY A 13 -3.72 1.86 -0.20
N LEU A 14 -4.47 1.80 0.91
CA LEU A 14 -4.72 0.54 1.62
C LEU A 14 -5.60 -0.43 0.80
N SER A 15 -6.65 0.07 0.14
CA SER A 15 -7.51 -0.76 -0.71
C SER A 15 -6.71 -1.33 -1.90
N THR A 16 -5.89 -0.50 -2.54
CA THR A 16 -5.00 -0.94 -3.62
C THR A 16 -3.99 -1.98 -3.14
N ALA A 17 -3.37 -1.74 -1.98
CA ALA A 17 -2.43 -2.68 -1.38
C ALA A 17 -3.08 -4.03 -1.07
N PHE A 18 -4.30 -4.01 -0.51
CA PHE A 18 -5.07 -5.20 -0.20
C PHE A 18 -5.36 -6.03 -1.45
N THR A 19 -5.85 -5.41 -2.53
CA THR A 19 -6.09 -6.08 -3.81
C THR A 19 -4.80 -6.66 -4.42
N LEU A 20 -3.69 -5.90 -4.39
CA LEU A 20 -2.40 -6.39 -4.91
C LEU A 20 -1.85 -7.56 -4.07
N LYS A 21 -2.05 -7.53 -2.75
CA LYS A 21 -1.67 -8.66 -1.88
C LYS A 21 -2.50 -9.91 -2.13
N GLN A 22 -3.81 -9.80 -2.37
CA GLN A 22 -4.63 -10.94 -2.78
C GLN A 22 -4.13 -11.56 -4.10
N ASN A 23 -3.52 -10.76 -4.98
CA ASN A 23 -2.89 -11.21 -6.23
C ASN A 23 -1.43 -11.64 -6.05
N ASN A 24 -1.00 -11.95 -4.81
CA ASN A 24 0.36 -12.39 -4.46
C ASN A 24 1.48 -11.43 -4.88
N LYS A 25 1.21 -10.13 -5.01
CA LYS A 25 2.24 -9.14 -5.36
C LYS A 25 3.11 -8.78 -4.15
N ASN A 26 4.41 -8.65 -4.40
CA ASN A 26 5.35 -8.14 -3.41
C ASN A 26 5.34 -6.61 -3.42
N ILE A 27 4.69 -6.00 -2.44
CA ILE A 27 4.43 -4.56 -2.40
C ILE A 27 5.05 -3.90 -1.17
N LEU A 28 5.28 -2.59 -1.29
CA LEU A 28 5.62 -1.69 -0.18
C LEU A 28 4.65 -0.51 -0.18
N ILE A 29 4.21 -0.09 1.01
CA ILE A 29 3.44 1.13 1.21
C ILE A 29 4.31 2.10 2.02
N SER A 30 4.41 3.34 1.57
CA SER A 30 5.10 4.41 2.29
C SER A 30 4.09 5.49 2.67
N GLU A 31 3.94 5.73 3.97
CA GLU A 31 3.11 6.79 4.54
C GLU A 31 4.00 7.78 5.29
N ARG A 32 3.72 9.07 5.13
CA ARG A 32 4.44 10.14 5.81
C ARG A 32 4.08 10.19 7.29
N GLN A 33 2.82 9.97 7.62
CA GLN A 33 2.32 10.01 8.99
C GLN A 33 2.73 8.75 9.77
N PRO A 34 2.83 8.83 11.11
CA PRO A 34 3.03 7.65 11.94
C PRO A 34 1.76 6.77 12.06
N ARG A 35 0.73 7.05 11.26
CA ARG A 35 -0.57 6.35 11.25
C ARG A 35 -1.05 6.18 9.81
N VAL A 36 -1.99 5.26 9.61
CA VAL A 36 -2.71 5.07 8.34
C VAL A 36 -4.11 5.69 8.40
N GLY A 37 -4.80 5.77 7.25
CA GLY A 37 -6.19 6.24 7.13
C GLY A 37 -6.38 7.66 6.59
N GLY A 38 -5.29 8.42 6.44
CA GLY A 38 -5.31 9.85 6.07
C GLY A 38 -4.83 10.76 7.20
#